data_AF-A0A378RKP5-F1
#
_entry.id   AF-A0A378RKP5-F1
#
_cell.length_a   1.000
_cell.length_b   1.000
_cell.length_c   1.000
_cell.angle_alpha   90.00
_cell.angle_beta   90.00
_cell.angle_gamma   90.00
#
_symmetry.space_group_name_H-M   'P 1'
#
loop_
_entity.id
_entity.type
_entity.pdbx_description
1 polymer ?
#
loop_
_entity_poly.entity_id
_entity_poly.type
_entity_poly.pdbx_seq_one_letter_code
_entity_poly.pdbx_strand_id
1 'polypeptide(L)' 'MKRIKQLGVLTLTTLLLASCSVHVKSHGNNDVPPGQMKKVTGSKSAKPYAPGQQKKHAKKHKH' A
#
# COMPACT_ATOMS: atom_id res chain seq x y z
N MET A 1 -38.43 10.65 22.06
CA MET A 1 -38.20 11.01 20.64
C MET A 1 -36.80 11.52 20.33
N LYS A 2 -36.21 12.42 21.14
CA LYS A 2 -34.86 12.97 20.88
C LYS A 2 -33.79 11.88 20.76
N ARG A 3 -33.77 10.87 21.64
CA ARG A 3 -32.81 9.75 21.60
C ARG A 3 -32.99 8.83 20.38
N ILE A 4 -34.22 8.58 19.94
CA ILE A 4 -34.52 7.80 18.73
C ILE A 4 -34.02 8.54 17.48
N LYS A 5 -34.23 9.85 17.40
CA LYS A 5 -33.69 10.69 16.31
C LYS A 5 -32.15 10.69 16.30
N GLN A 6 -31.53 10.78 17.48
CA GLN A 6 -30.06 10.75 17.62
C GLN A 6 -29.47 9.39 17.22
N LEU A 7 -30.11 8.28 17.61
CA LEU A 7 -29.73 6.92 17.18
C LEU A 7 -29.82 6.77 15.66
N GLY A 8 -30.88 7.27 15.03
CA GLY A 8 -31.04 7.22 13.56
C GLY A 8 -30.01 8.06 12.79
N VAL A 9 -29.65 9.25 13.30
CA VAL A 9 -28.60 10.08 12.70
C VAL A 9 -27.23 9.41 12.84
N LEU A 10 -26.95 8.80 14.00
CA LEU A 10 -25.68 8.13 14.26
C LEU A 10 -25.47 6.93 13.32
N THR A 11 -26.48 6.08 13.17
CA THR A 11 -26.40 4.89 12.30
C THR A 11 -26.24 5.27 10.83
N LEU A 12 -26.94 6.29 10.35
CA LEU A 12 -26.81 6.79 8.98
C LEU A 12 -25.39 7.34 8.71
N THR A 13 -24.83 8.08 9.67
CA THR A 13 -23.49 8.65 9.55
C THR A 13 -22.42 7.55 9.46
N THR A 14 -22.48 6.54 10.31
CA THR A 14 -21.52 5.43 10.29
C THR A 14 -21.54 4.64 8.98
N LEU A 15 -22.72 4.50 8.36
CA LEU A 15 -22.89 3.77 7.10
C LEU A 15 -22.22 4.51 5.93
N LEU A 16 -22.30 5.84 5.92
CA LEU A 16 -21.69 6.68 4.89
C LEU A 16 -20.15 6.64 4.95
N LEU A 17 -19.56 6.66 6.14
CA LEU A 17 -18.09 6.57 6.29
C LEU A 17 -17.53 5.18 5.94
N ALA A 18 -18.31 4.11 6.16
CA ALA A 18 -17.88 2.75 5.80
C ALA A 18 -17.73 2.53 4.27
N SER A 19 -18.38 3.34 3.44
CA SER A 19 -18.34 3.19 1.98
C SER A 19 -17.05 3.71 1.34
N CYS A 20 -16.17 4.37 2.09
CA CYS A 20 -14.87 4.83 1.59
C CYS A 20 -13.87 3.67 1.47
N SER A 21 -14.07 2.81 0.47
CA SER A 21 -13.10 1.78 0.10
C SER A 21 -12.03 2.39 -0.80
N VAL A 22 -10.80 2.55 -0.30
CA VAL A 22 -9.65 2.89 -1.15
C VAL A 22 -9.31 1.68 -2.01
N HIS A 23 -9.75 1.70 -3.27
CA HIS A 23 -9.34 0.71 -4.26
C HIS A 23 -7.89 0.98 -4.65
N VAL A 24 -6.95 0.40 -3.90
CA VAL A 24 -5.54 0.34 -4.32
C VAL A 24 -5.45 -0.55 -5.55
N LYS A 25 -5.34 0.06 -6.73
CA LYS A 25 -4.94 -0.64 -7.96
C LYS A 25 -3.56 -1.25 -7.73
N SER A 26 -3.52 -2.49 -7.27
CA SER A 26 -2.32 -3.31 -7.37
C SER A 26 -2.16 -3.63 -8.85
N HIS A 27 -1.28 -2.89 -9.54
CA HIS A 27 -0.90 -3.24 -10.90
C HIS A 27 -0.21 -4.61 -10.83
N GLY A 28 -0.97 -5.64 -11.17
CA GLY A 28 -0.49 -7.01 -11.26
C GLY A 28 0.56 -7.09 -12.35
N ASN A 29 1.83 -6.96 -11.98
CA ASN A 29 2.83 -8.01 -12.18
C ASN A 29 4.24 -7.59 -11.76
N ASN A 30 4.59 -6.31 -11.70
CA ASN A 30 5.99 -5.91 -11.40
C ASN A 30 6.14 -4.52 -10.75
N ASP A 31 5.04 -3.81 -10.47
CA ASP A 31 5.09 -2.38 -10.15
C ASP A 31 4.90 -2.12 -8.66
N VAL A 32 5.68 -2.78 -7.81
CA VAL A 32 5.90 -2.24 -6.46
C VAL A 32 6.84 -1.05 -6.65
N PRO A 33 6.39 0.20 -6.36
CA PRO A 33 7.24 1.36 -6.55
C PRO A 33 8.56 1.15 -5.80
N PRO A 34 9.72 1.57 -6.33
CA PRO A 34 11.02 1.29 -5.75
C PRO A 34 11.13 1.74 -4.27
N GLY A 35 10.40 2.80 -3.89
CA GLY A 35 10.26 3.24 -2.50
C GLY A 35 9.49 2.27 -1.60
N GLN A 36 8.41 1.65 -2.11
CA GLN A 36 7.68 0.61 -1.38
C GLN A 36 8.50 -0.67 -1.28
N MET A 37 9.17 -1.06 -2.37
CA MET A 37 10.03 -2.24 -2.36
C MET A 37 11.19 -2.08 -1.39
N LYS A 38 11.79 -0.88 -1.28
CA LYS A 38 12.80 -0.57 -0.27
C LYS A 38 12.29 -0.80 1.16
N LYS A 39 11.07 -0.35 1.47
CA LYS A 39 10.46 -0.52 2.81
C LYS A 39 10.18 -1.99 3.11
N VAL A 40 9.64 -2.73 2.15
CA VAL A 40 9.31 -4.16 2.32
C VAL A 40 10.57 -5.03 2.42
N THR A 41 11.60 -4.74 1.62
CA THR A 41 12.84 -5.54 1.58
C THR A 41 13.86 -5.16 2.65
N GLY A 42 13.66 -4.05 3.38
CA GLY A 42 14.62 -3.54 4.36
C GLY A 42 15.95 -3.08 3.75
N SER A 43 16.02 -2.91 2.44
CA SER A 43 17.24 -2.54 1.74
C SER A 43 17.60 -1.06 1.97
N LYS A 44 18.90 -0.74 2.06
CA LYS A 44 19.35 0.65 2.28
C LYS A 44 19.08 1.56 1.06
N SER A 45 18.88 1.00 -0.13
CA SER A 45 18.76 1.75 -1.39
C SER A 45 17.67 1.20 -2.30
N ALA A 46 16.92 2.12 -2.93
CA ALA A 46 15.87 1.80 -3.91
C ALA A 46 16.40 1.70 -5.35
N LYS A 47 17.68 2.06 -5.59
CA LYS A 47 18.36 1.97 -6.89
C LYS A 47 18.20 0.62 -7.61
N PRO A 48 18.36 -0.56 -6.95
CA PRO A 48 18.24 -1.85 -7.64
C PRO A 48 16.81 -2.18 -8.11
N TYR A 49 15.82 -1.41 -7.68
CA TYR A 49 14.41 -1.58 -8.03
C TYR A 49 13.91 -0.48 -8.98
N ALA A 50 14.77 0.47 -9.38
CA ALA A 50 14.40 1.53 -10.30
C ALA A 50 14.37 1.00 -11.77
N PRO A 51 13.39 1.44 -12.58
CA PRO A 51 13.28 1.00 -13.97
C PRO A 51 14.51 1.44 -14.78
N GLY A 52 15.00 0.56 -15.65
CA GLY A 52 16.20 0.79 -16.47
C GLY A 52 17.55 0.55 -15.76
N GLN A 53 17.56 0.25 -14.46
CA GLN A 53 18.79 -0.21 -13.80
C GLN A 53 19.05 -1.69 -14.07
N GLN A 54 20.21 -1.99 -14.65
CA GLN A 54 20.67 -3.37 -14.81
C GLN A 54 20.97 -3.96 -13.42
N LYS A 55 20.22 -5.00 -13.03
CA LYS A 55 20.43 -5.70 -11.75
C LYS A 55 21.80 -6.38 -11.77
N LYS A 56 22.82 -5.71 -11.23
CA LYS A 56 24.09 -6.36 -10.91
C LYS A 56 23.83 -7.28 -9.72
N HIS A 57 23.46 -8.52 -10.00
CA HIS A 57 23.53 -9.58 -9.01
C HIS A 57 25.00 -9.70 -8.62
N ALA A 58 25.38 -9.12 -7.49
CA ALA A 58 26.67 -9.42 -6.88
C ALA A 58 26.68 -10.93 -6.69
N LYS A 59 27.46 -11.64 -7.51
CA LYS A 59 27.71 -13.08 -7.30
C LYS A 59 28.15 -13.18 -5.84
N LYS A 60 27.33 -13.82 -5.00
CA LYS A 60 27.78 -14.34 -3.71
C LYS A 60 29.00 -15.20 -4.05
N HIS A 61 30.20 -14.70 -3.81
CA HIS A 61 31.34 -15.57 -3.61
C HIS A 61 30.96 -16.42 -2.39
N LYS A 62 30.61 -17.68 -2.65
CA LYS A 62 30.68 -18.72 -1.64
C LYS A 62 32.14 -18.75 -1.19
N HIS A 63 32.35 -18.59 0.11
CA HIS A 63 33.57 -18.98 0.78
C HIS A 63 33.19 -19.86 1.97
#